data_AF-A0A1Q8RTF5-F1
#
_entry.id   AF-A0A1Q8RTF5-F1
#
_cell.length_a   1.000
_cell.length_b   1.000
_cell.length_c   1.000
_cell.angle_alpha   90.00
_cell.angle_beta   90.00
_cell.angle_gamma   90.00
#
_symmetry.space_group_name_H-M   'P 1'
#
loop_
_entity.id
_entity.type
_entity.pdbx_description
1 polymer ?
#
loop_
_entity_poly.entity_id
_entity_poly.type
_entity_poly.pdbx_seq_one_letter_code
_entity_poly.pdbx_strand_id
1 'polypeptide(L)'
;VENLQFRNEEGDRISNIAHALPPIPAQGFTKSIQTITYFLCILAIIVVGLRVYVRLKLSGPQRVWGWDDALAVAGWFPLWPSVVFLLLATYWGLGAHDSQVPEGMLPFYQVRVKEYMFYFEIIYFASSVLTKLAMAVMIIRFSSATRIYAYIIWGNMAVLGANALGCLIIMFVSCSPLAAVWNEKLGHCRIQNGWIIISYAGSVVLAMVDLTCAITPFFVLQRLQMPKGRKISVQIILGLGIFGSAAGLVRMGYYHAYDTEKYPSESLYNWGHTILWSVLEAGLGIIACSLPPLRKLFNSYFSRRPSKDPDGGSGLMDG
;
A
#
# COMPACT_ATOMS: atom_id res chain seq x y z
N VAL A 1 -17.41 40.42 0.84
CA VAL A 1 -15.98 40.48 1.27
C VAL A 1 -15.88 40.27 2.77
N GLU A 2 -16.67 40.97 3.56
CA GLU A 2 -16.75 40.83 5.04
C GLU A 2 -17.05 39.39 5.52
N ASN A 3 -18.03 38.71 4.91
CA ASN A 3 -18.33 37.29 5.21
C ASN A 3 -17.21 36.31 4.84
N LEU A 4 -16.31 36.67 3.91
CA LEU A 4 -15.17 35.82 3.52
C LEU A 4 -13.99 36.06 4.47
N GLN A 5 -13.75 37.30 4.88
CA GLN A 5 -12.73 37.62 5.89
C GLN A 5 -13.05 36.97 7.24
N PHE A 6 -14.31 37.08 7.69
CA PHE A 6 -14.74 36.44 8.94
C PHE A 6 -14.56 34.92 8.91
N ARG A 7 -14.87 34.27 7.77
CA ARG A 7 -14.71 32.82 7.60
C ARG A 7 -13.25 32.38 7.61
N ASN A 8 -12.37 33.17 7.00
CA ASN A 8 -10.93 32.90 7.00
C ASN A 8 -10.33 33.08 8.40
N GLU A 9 -10.73 34.13 9.14
CA GLU A 9 -10.31 34.34 10.53
C GLU A 9 -10.77 33.20 11.46
N GLU A 10 -11.99 32.70 11.25
CA GLU A 10 -12.51 31.51 11.94
C GLU A 10 -11.69 30.26 11.59
N GLY A 11 -11.32 30.08 10.31
CA GLY A 11 -10.44 29.01 9.85
C GLY A 11 -9.05 29.05 10.48
N ASP A 12 -8.42 30.22 10.54
CA ASP A 12 -7.10 30.40 11.14
C ASP A 12 -7.13 30.13 12.65
N ARG A 13 -8.21 30.55 13.34
CA ARG A 13 -8.44 30.21 14.75
C ARG A 13 -8.56 28.70 14.96
N ILE A 14 -9.32 28.00 14.11
CA ILE A 14 -9.45 26.53 14.17
C ILE A 14 -8.09 25.86 13.98
N SER A 15 -7.29 26.31 13.02
CA SER A 15 -5.94 25.76 12.79
C SER A 15 -5.04 25.97 14.01
N ASN A 16 -5.03 27.16 14.59
CA ASN A 16 -4.21 27.49 15.76
C ASN A 16 -4.61 26.66 16.99
N ILE A 17 -5.91 26.49 17.23
CA ILE A 17 -6.41 25.62 18.31
C ILE A 17 -6.00 24.17 18.05
N ALA A 18 -6.16 23.71 16.81
CA ALA A 18 -5.84 22.35 16.41
C ALA A 18 -4.34 22.02 16.57
N HIS A 19 -3.44 22.99 16.37
CA HIS A 19 -2.00 22.81 16.63
C HIS A 19 -1.64 22.80 18.11
N ALA A 20 -2.47 23.40 18.97
CA ALA A 20 -2.24 23.49 20.42
C ALA A 20 -2.90 22.35 21.22
N LEU A 21 -3.61 21.42 20.56
CA LEU A 21 -4.31 20.32 21.23
C LEU A 21 -3.34 19.33 21.89
N PRO A 22 -3.69 18.77 23.06
CA PRO A 22 -2.98 17.63 23.60
C PRO A 22 -3.19 16.39 22.72
N PRO A 23 -2.24 15.46 22.67
CA PRO A 23 -2.43 14.22 21.94
C PRO A 23 -3.47 13.32 22.60
N ILE A 24 -4.19 12.55 21.78
CA ILE A 24 -5.11 11.52 22.28
C ILE A 24 -4.28 10.25 22.53
N PRO A 25 -4.33 9.66 23.74
CA PRO A 25 -3.60 8.43 24.00
C PRO A 25 -4.12 7.32 23.07
N ALA A 26 -3.21 6.66 22.34
CA ALA A 26 -3.58 5.55 21.48
C ALA A 26 -4.22 4.43 22.33
N GLN A 27 -5.49 4.10 22.06
CA GLN A 27 -6.23 3.03 22.73
C GLN A 27 -6.90 2.12 21.70
N GLY A 28 -7.12 0.86 22.06
CA GLY A 28 -7.84 -0.11 21.23
C GLY A 28 -7.34 -0.18 19.78
N PHE A 29 -8.20 0.24 18.85
CA PHE A 29 -7.97 0.15 17.42
C PHE A 29 -6.76 0.97 16.93
N THR A 30 -6.52 2.16 17.50
CA THR A 30 -5.33 2.97 17.16
C THR A 30 -4.02 2.22 17.44
N LYS A 31 -3.94 1.47 18.55
CA LYS A 31 -2.76 0.63 18.85
C LYS A 31 -2.60 -0.50 17.84
N SER A 32 -3.70 -1.10 17.39
CA SER A 32 -3.67 -2.14 16.35
C SER A 32 -3.12 -1.61 15.03
N ILE A 33 -3.55 -0.41 14.61
CA ILE A 33 -3.01 0.26 13.40
C ILE A 33 -1.50 0.45 13.52
N GLN A 34 -1.01 1.00 14.63
CA GLN A 34 0.42 1.21 14.86
C GLN A 34 1.19 -0.12 14.84
N THR A 35 0.69 -1.14 15.53
CA THR A 35 1.33 -2.45 15.63
C THR A 35 1.46 -3.13 14.26
N ILE A 36 0.38 -3.15 13.48
CA ILE A 36 0.37 -3.72 12.13
C ILE A 36 1.33 -2.94 11.22
N THR A 37 1.32 -1.61 11.31
CA THR A 37 2.19 -0.74 10.51
C THR A 37 3.66 -1.03 10.81
N TYR A 38 4.07 -1.08 12.08
CA TYR A 38 5.45 -1.41 12.46
C TYR A 38 5.85 -2.80 12.00
N PHE A 39 4.98 -3.79 12.19
CA PHE A 39 5.23 -5.17 11.75
C PHE A 39 5.48 -5.25 10.23
N LEU A 40 4.62 -4.63 9.43
CA LEU A 40 4.75 -4.61 7.98
C LEU A 40 6.00 -3.84 7.52
N CYS A 41 6.34 -2.74 8.20
CA CYS A 41 7.57 -1.98 7.88
C CYS A 41 8.81 -2.82 8.13
N ILE A 42 8.92 -3.45 9.31
CA ILE A 42 10.04 -4.33 9.64
C ILE A 42 10.14 -5.48 8.64
N LEU A 43 9.02 -6.11 8.32
CA LEU A 43 8.97 -7.19 7.36
C LEU A 43 9.39 -6.73 5.95
N ALA A 44 8.94 -5.55 5.51
CA ALA A 44 9.33 -4.96 4.23
C ALA A 44 10.83 -4.66 4.16
N ILE A 45 11.42 -4.10 5.24
CA ILE A 45 12.87 -3.86 5.34
C ILE A 45 13.64 -5.17 5.14
N ILE A 46 13.25 -6.22 5.88
CA ILE A 46 13.89 -7.52 5.80
C ILE A 46 13.78 -8.10 4.39
N VAL A 47 12.58 -8.10 3.82
CA VAL A 47 12.30 -8.70 2.50
C VAL A 47 13.01 -7.96 1.37
N VAL A 48 13.00 -6.62 1.37
CA VAL A 48 13.73 -5.80 0.39
C VAL A 48 15.25 -5.94 0.58
N GLY A 49 15.72 -5.97 1.83
CA GLY A 49 17.14 -6.22 2.15
C GLY A 49 17.62 -7.57 1.63
N LEU A 50 16.87 -8.65 1.88
CA LEU A 50 17.19 -9.97 1.33
C LEU A 50 17.12 -9.97 -0.21
N ARG A 51 16.17 -9.24 -0.82
CA ARG A 51 16.09 -9.12 -2.28
C ARG A 51 17.39 -8.53 -2.83
N VAL A 52 17.84 -7.41 -2.27
CA VAL A 52 19.10 -6.75 -2.68
C VAL A 52 20.29 -7.70 -2.47
N TYR A 53 20.35 -8.38 -1.32
CA TYR A 53 21.40 -9.36 -1.04
C TYR A 53 21.45 -10.50 -2.07
N VAL A 54 20.31 -11.09 -2.42
CA VAL A 54 20.23 -12.19 -3.41
C VAL A 54 20.62 -11.73 -4.81
N ARG A 55 20.30 -10.49 -5.17
CA ARG A 55 20.70 -9.92 -6.46
C ARG A 55 22.20 -9.63 -6.52
N LEU A 56 22.77 -9.05 -5.46
CA LEU A 56 24.20 -8.71 -5.42
C LEU A 56 25.13 -9.91 -5.25
N LYS A 57 24.77 -10.89 -4.40
CA LYS A 57 25.67 -11.99 -4.01
C LYS A 57 25.35 -13.33 -4.67
N LEU A 58 24.07 -13.65 -4.89
CA LEU A 58 23.66 -14.99 -5.38
C LEU A 58 23.32 -15.05 -6.88
N SER A 59 23.13 -13.91 -7.55
CA SER A 59 22.60 -13.93 -8.93
C SER A 59 23.65 -14.05 -10.05
N GLY A 60 24.95 -14.09 -9.71
CA GLY A 60 26.06 -14.28 -10.66
C GLY A 60 26.29 -13.09 -11.62
N PRO A 61 27.41 -13.07 -12.38
CA PRO A 61 27.82 -11.94 -13.22
C PRO A 61 26.82 -11.56 -14.33
N GLN A 62 25.94 -12.48 -14.75
CA GLN A 62 25.04 -12.30 -15.90
C GLN A 62 23.66 -11.73 -15.55
N ARG A 63 23.34 -11.48 -14.27
CA ARG A 63 22.04 -10.93 -13.86
C ARG A 63 22.21 -9.63 -13.09
N VAL A 64 22.94 -8.72 -13.73
CA VAL A 64 23.12 -7.32 -13.35
C VAL A 64 21.75 -6.66 -13.19
N TRP A 65 21.59 -5.89 -12.12
CA TRP A 65 20.42 -5.11 -11.72
C TRP A 65 19.34 -4.91 -12.81
N GLY A 66 18.13 -5.44 -12.57
CA GLY A 66 17.00 -5.20 -13.47
C GLY A 66 16.24 -3.94 -13.11
N TRP A 67 15.52 -3.36 -14.09
CA TRP A 67 14.52 -2.31 -13.84
C TRP A 67 13.48 -2.73 -12.79
N ASP A 68 13.18 -4.04 -12.70
CA ASP A 68 12.30 -4.59 -11.66
C ASP A 68 12.83 -4.37 -10.23
N ASP A 69 14.15 -4.44 -10.03
CA ASP A 69 14.78 -4.26 -8.73
C ASP A 69 14.91 -2.76 -8.38
N ALA A 70 15.22 -1.92 -9.38
CA ALA A 70 15.27 -0.47 -9.19
C ALA A 70 13.90 0.12 -8.82
N LEU A 71 12.84 -0.28 -9.53
CA LEU A 71 11.48 0.18 -9.26
C LEU A 71 10.95 -0.30 -7.90
N ALA A 72 11.29 -1.52 -7.48
CA ALA A 72 10.88 -2.02 -6.17
C ALA A 72 11.54 -1.26 -5.02
N VAL A 73 12.84 -0.97 -5.13
CA VAL A 73 13.56 -0.15 -4.15
C VAL A 73 13.05 1.29 -4.18
N ALA A 74 12.81 1.86 -5.37
CA ALA A 74 12.23 3.19 -5.53
C ALA A 74 10.81 3.29 -4.95
N GLY A 75 10.00 2.23 -5.02
CA GLY A 75 8.67 2.18 -4.39
C GLY A 75 8.71 2.01 -2.87
N TRP A 76 9.77 1.39 -2.34
CA TRP A 76 9.99 1.21 -0.91
C TRP A 76 10.45 2.49 -0.20
N PHE A 77 11.20 3.38 -0.87
CA PHE A 77 11.65 4.64 -0.27
C PHE A 77 10.50 5.56 0.19
N PRO A 78 9.47 5.86 -0.64
CA PRO A 78 8.32 6.65 -0.23
C PRO A 78 7.45 6.02 0.87
N LEU A 79 7.54 4.69 1.10
CA LEU A 79 6.80 4.05 2.18
C LEU A 79 7.21 4.59 3.57
N TRP A 80 8.47 4.98 3.74
CA TRP A 80 8.96 5.50 5.02
C TRP A 80 8.27 6.80 5.46
N PRO A 81 8.29 7.87 4.66
CA PRO A 81 7.59 9.09 5.03
C PRO A 81 6.09 8.90 5.15
N SER A 82 5.46 8.02 4.35
CA SER A 82 4.02 7.74 4.52
C SER A 82 3.74 7.12 5.89
N VAL A 83 4.55 6.15 6.32
CA VAL A 83 4.42 5.54 7.66
C VAL A 83 4.58 6.57 8.78
N VAL A 84 5.51 7.52 8.64
CA VAL A 84 5.69 8.60 9.63
C VAL A 84 4.43 9.46 9.71
N PHE A 85 3.87 9.89 8.57
CA PHE A 85 2.63 10.67 8.56
C PHE A 85 1.42 9.91 9.11
N LEU A 86 1.35 8.60 8.87
CA LEU A 86 0.34 7.76 9.50
C LEU A 86 0.49 7.72 11.02
N LEU A 87 1.71 7.53 11.53
CA LEU A 87 1.94 7.53 12.98
C LEU A 87 1.57 8.87 13.60
N LEU A 88 1.90 9.98 12.92
CA LEU A 88 1.43 11.31 13.31
C LEU A 88 -0.10 11.39 13.30
N ALA A 89 -0.79 10.90 12.27
CA ALA A 89 -2.25 10.86 12.25
C ALA A 89 -2.84 10.06 13.43
N THR A 90 -2.24 8.91 13.79
CA THR A 90 -2.64 8.13 14.98
C THR A 90 -2.39 8.87 16.30
N TYR A 91 -1.35 9.70 16.36
CA TYR A 91 -1.04 10.53 17.52
C TYR A 91 -2.11 11.61 17.77
N TRP A 92 -2.76 12.06 16.69
CA TRP A 92 -3.88 13.01 16.72
C TRP A 92 -5.26 12.34 16.76
N GLY A 93 -5.34 11.03 17.04
CA GLY A 93 -6.60 10.33 17.26
C GLY A 93 -7.17 9.55 16.07
N LEU A 94 -6.40 9.32 14.99
CA LEU A 94 -6.84 8.40 13.93
C LEU A 94 -7.13 7.00 14.50
N GLY A 95 -8.31 6.46 14.22
CA GLY A 95 -8.77 5.17 14.72
C GLY A 95 -9.36 5.20 16.14
N ALA A 96 -9.42 6.36 16.80
CA ALA A 96 -10.15 6.50 18.06
C ALA A 96 -11.65 6.56 17.77
N HIS A 97 -12.44 6.07 18.73
CA HIS A 97 -13.88 6.30 18.72
C HIS A 97 -14.18 7.76 19.02
N ASP A 98 -15.24 8.32 18.42
CA ASP A 98 -15.60 9.73 18.64
C ASP A 98 -15.91 10.00 20.12
N SER A 99 -16.37 8.98 20.86
CA SER A 99 -16.59 9.00 22.32
C SER A 99 -15.32 9.18 23.17
N GLN A 100 -14.13 8.93 22.59
CA GLN A 100 -12.84 9.09 23.28
C GLN A 100 -12.29 10.52 23.14
N VAL A 101 -12.91 11.34 22.29
CA VAL A 101 -12.52 12.72 22.07
C VAL A 101 -13.30 13.64 23.03
N PRO A 102 -12.67 14.64 23.65
CA PRO A 102 -13.38 15.61 24.49
C PRO A 102 -14.56 16.26 23.74
N GLU A 103 -15.71 16.39 24.41
CA GLU A 103 -16.91 16.99 23.83
C GLU A 103 -16.61 18.38 23.26
N GLY A 104 -17.12 18.65 22.05
CA GLY A 104 -16.89 19.91 21.34
C GLY A 104 -15.51 20.06 20.68
N MET A 105 -14.56 19.16 20.93
CA MET A 105 -13.20 19.22 20.34
C MET A 105 -13.03 18.38 19.06
N LEU A 106 -14.00 17.52 18.72
CA LEU A 106 -13.94 16.61 17.58
C LEU A 106 -13.57 17.28 16.24
N PRO A 107 -14.13 18.44 15.86
CA PRO A 107 -13.80 19.08 14.58
C PRO A 107 -12.32 19.46 14.48
N PHE A 108 -11.70 19.90 15.57
CA PHE A 108 -10.29 20.33 15.59
C PHE A 108 -9.34 19.13 15.42
N TYR A 109 -9.65 17.99 16.04
CA TYR A 109 -8.90 16.75 15.83
C TYR A 109 -9.07 16.23 14.39
N GLN A 110 -10.28 16.30 13.85
CA GLN A 110 -10.54 15.92 12.45
C GLN A 110 -9.71 16.74 11.46
N VAL A 111 -9.54 18.04 11.69
CA VAL A 111 -8.67 18.90 10.85
C VAL A 111 -7.22 18.37 10.84
N ARG A 112 -6.65 18.07 12.01
CA ARG A 112 -5.27 17.54 12.12
C ARG A 112 -5.13 16.18 11.48
N VAL A 113 -6.10 15.29 11.74
CA VAL A 113 -6.09 13.95 11.17
C VAL A 113 -6.18 14.04 9.65
N LYS A 114 -7.13 14.81 9.08
CA LYS A 114 -7.25 15.02 7.63
C LYS A 114 -5.96 15.57 7.00
N GLU A 115 -5.29 16.52 7.66
CA GLU A 115 -4.01 17.08 7.20
C GLU A 115 -2.93 15.99 7.04
N TYR A 116 -2.70 15.18 8.07
CA TYR A 116 -1.69 14.11 8.01
C TYR A 116 -2.11 12.96 7.08
N MET A 117 -3.40 12.65 7.00
CA MET A 117 -3.92 11.66 6.05
C MET A 117 -3.70 12.09 4.60
N PHE A 118 -3.86 13.38 4.30
CA PHE A 118 -3.61 13.95 2.98
C PHE A 118 -2.14 13.75 2.56
N TYR A 119 -1.19 14.03 3.46
CA TYR A 119 0.23 13.78 3.21
C TYR A 119 0.56 12.30 3.06
N PHE A 120 -0.03 11.45 3.91
CA PHE A 120 0.08 9.99 3.78
C PHE A 120 -0.36 9.54 2.39
N GLU A 121 -1.52 9.98 1.93
CA GLU A 121 -2.16 9.53 0.70
C GLU A 121 -1.35 9.87 -0.56
N ILE A 122 -0.84 11.10 -0.67
CA ILE A 122 0.02 11.52 -1.81
C ILE A 122 1.25 10.61 -1.94
N ILE A 123 1.92 10.39 -0.81
CA ILE A 123 3.17 9.62 -0.77
C ILE A 123 2.88 8.13 -0.97
N TYR A 124 1.79 7.64 -0.38
CA TYR A 124 1.28 6.29 -0.56
C TYR A 124 0.98 6.00 -2.04
N PHE A 125 0.31 6.91 -2.75
CA PHE A 125 0.02 6.75 -4.18
C PHE A 125 1.30 6.56 -5.00
N ALA A 126 2.33 7.39 -4.75
CA ALA A 126 3.61 7.25 -5.41
C ALA A 126 4.28 5.88 -5.11
N SER A 127 4.28 5.46 -3.84
CA SER A 127 4.79 4.15 -3.41
C SER A 127 4.07 3.00 -4.12
N SER A 128 2.73 3.07 -4.17
CA SER A 128 1.86 2.03 -4.72
C SER A 128 2.09 1.87 -6.23
N VAL A 129 2.09 2.97 -6.99
CA VAL A 129 2.31 2.94 -8.44
C VAL A 129 3.69 2.36 -8.78
N LEU A 130 4.76 2.81 -8.10
CA LEU A 130 6.11 2.29 -8.32
C LEU A 130 6.22 0.80 -7.99
N THR A 131 5.58 0.35 -6.91
CA THR A 131 5.55 -1.06 -6.51
C THR A 131 4.82 -1.93 -7.55
N LYS A 132 3.67 -1.47 -8.06
CA LYS A 132 2.91 -2.20 -9.09
C LYS A 132 3.65 -2.20 -10.44
N LEU A 133 4.34 -1.13 -10.79
CA LEU A 133 5.25 -1.11 -11.96
C LEU A 133 6.38 -2.13 -11.81
N ALA A 134 7.00 -2.23 -10.62
CA ALA A 134 8.02 -3.24 -10.36
C ALA A 134 7.49 -4.67 -10.53
N MET A 135 6.28 -4.95 -10.02
CA MET A 135 5.59 -6.23 -10.24
C MET A 135 5.31 -6.49 -11.72
N ALA A 136 4.79 -5.49 -12.44
CA ALA A 136 4.45 -5.61 -13.85
C ALA A 136 5.68 -5.98 -14.70
N VAL A 137 6.78 -5.25 -14.54
CA VAL A 137 8.06 -5.54 -15.22
C VAL A 137 8.55 -6.94 -14.89
N MET A 138 8.40 -7.35 -13.62
CA MET A 138 8.78 -8.67 -13.17
C MET A 138 7.94 -9.79 -13.83
N ILE A 139 6.63 -9.64 -13.90
CA ILE A 139 5.73 -10.62 -14.53
C ILE A 139 6.04 -10.71 -16.02
N ILE A 140 6.23 -9.58 -16.71
CA ILE A 140 6.56 -9.53 -18.15
C ILE A 140 7.85 -10.28 -18.45
N ARG A 141 8.89 -10.06 -17.60
CA ARG A 141 10.17 -10.75 -17.72
C ARG A 141 10.02 -12.27 -17.56
N PHE A 142 9.05 -12.71 -16.77
CA PHE A 142 8.76 -14.13 -16.58
C PHE A 142 7.90 -14.71 -17.72
N SER A 143 6.97 -13.93 -18.26
CA SER A 143 6.05 -14.34 -19.32
C SER A 143 6.57 -14.08 -20.74
N SER A 144 7.90 -13.95 -20.93
CA SER A 144 8.51 -13.52 -22.20
C SER A 144 8.14 -14.39 -23.40
N ALA A 145 7.66 -15.61 -23.17
CA ALA A 145 7.20 -16.53 -24.21
C ALA A 145 5.87 -16.11 -24.87
N THR A 146 5.07 -15.23 -24.27
CA THR A 146 3.74 -14.87 -24.79
C THR A 146 3.49 -13.37 -24.71
N ARG A 147 3.59 -12.70 -25.86
CA ARG A 147 3.46 -11.23 -26.00
C ARG A 147 2.09 -10.69 -25.57
N ILE A 148 1.03 -11.49 -25.66
CA ILE A 148 -0.34 -11.08 -25.26
C ILE A 148 -0.39 -10.66 -23.79
N TYR A 149 0.23 -11.43 -22.89
CA TYR A 149 0.25 -11.09 -21.46
C TYR A 149 1.02 -9.80 -21.19
N ALA A 150 2.07 -9.52 -21.97
CA ALA A 150 2.82 -8.27 -21.84
C ALA A 150 1.95 -7.05 -22.20
N TYR A 151 1.15 -7.14 -23.28
CA TYR A 151 0.22 -6.06 -23.64
C TYR A 151 -0.87 -5.84 -22.59
N ILE A 152 -1.43 -6.91 -22.02
CA ILE A 152 -2.44 -6.81 -20.94
C ILE A 152 -1.83 -6.11 -19.71
N ILE A 153 -0.62 -6.49 -19.31
CA ILE A 153 0.04 -5.89 -18.14
C ILE A 153 0.37 -4.41 -18.39
N TRP A 154 0.94 -4.07 -19.55
CA TRP A 154 1.21 -2.67 -19.90
C TRP A 154 -0.06 -1.84 -19.98
N GLY A 155 -1.15 -2.40 -20.55
CA GLY A 155 -2.46 -1.77 -20.55
C GLY A 155 -2.96 -1.47 -19.13
N ASN A 156 -2.87 -2.44 -18.21
CA ASN A 156 -3.23 -2.23 -16.81
C ASN A 156 -2.37 -1.18 -16.12
N MET A 157 -1.06 -1.13 -16.40
CA MET A 157 -0.19 -0.09 -15.85
C MET A 157 -0.51 1.29 -16.40
N ALA A 158 -0.90 1.39 -17.67
CA ALA A 158 -1.36 2.64 -18.27
C ALA A 158 -2.67 3.12 -17.62
N VAL A 159 -3.63 2.21 -17.41
CA VAL A 159 -4.90 2.50 -16.72
C VAL A 159 -4.64 2.94 -15.27
N LEU A 160 -3.76 2.22 -14.55
CA LEU A 160 -3.36 2.59 -13.19
C LEU A 160 -2.71 3.97 -13.15
N GLY A 161 -1.79 4.26 -14.07
CA GLY A 161 -1.11 5.55 -14.16
C GLY A 161 -2.06 6.69 -14.49
N ALA A 162 -2.99 6.49 -15.44
CA ALA A 162 -4.02 7.46 -15.78
C ALA A 162 -4.96 7.73 -14.58
N ASN A 163 -5.35 6.68 -13.86
CA ASN A 163 -6.17 6.81 -12.66
C ASN A 163 -5.44 7.57 -11.55
N ALA A 164 -4.17 7.23 -11.28
CA ALA A 164 -3.37 7.92 -10.28
C ALA A 164 -3.18 9.41 -10.62
N LEU A 165 -2.89 9.71 -11.89
CA LEU A 165 -2.75 11.09 -12.37
C LEU A 165 -4.08 11.86 -12.24
N GLY A 166 -5.21 11.23 -12.62
CA GLY A 166 -6.53 11.83 -12.47
C GLY A 166 -6.86 12.15 -11.02
N CYS A 167 -6.65 11.20 -10.11
CA CYS A 167 -6.85 11.40 -8.67
C CYS A 167 -5.98 12.54 -8.13
N LEU A 168 -4.69 12.60 -8.49
CA LEU A 168 -3.80 13.67 -8.07
C LEU A 168 -4.24 15.05 -8.59
N ILE A 169 -4.63 15.16 -9.87
CA ILE A 169 -5.08 16.44 -10.44
C ILE A 169 -6.32 16.94 -9.70
N ILE A 170 -7.31 16.07 -9.52
CA ILE A 170 -8.52 16.41 -8.76
C ILE A 170 -8.13 16.81 -7.35
N MET A 171 -7.17 16.11 -6.74
CA MET A 171 -6.75 16.36 -5.37
C MET A 171 -6.20 17.77 -5.14
N PHE A 172 -5.44 18.29 -6.09
CA PHE A 172 -4.92 19.67 -6.02
C PHE A 172 -5.91 20.73 -6.50
N VAL A 173 -6.85 20.39 -7.39
CA VAL A 173 -7.77 21.36 -8.03
C VAL A 173 -9.10 21.49 -7.28
N SER A 174 -9.47 20.51 -6.46
CA SER A 174 -10.81 20.47 -5.86
C SER A 174 -11.08 21.57 -4.84
N CYS A 175 -10.04 22.09 -4.18
CA CYS A 175 -10.18 23.11 -3.14
C CYS A 175 -9.17 24.25 -3.33
N SER A 176 -9.62 25.49 -3.07
CA SER A 176 -8.77 26.68 -3.11
C SER A 176 -9.02 27.55 -1.87
N PRO A 177 -8.00 27.84 -1.05
CA PRO A 177 -6.64 27.24 -1.03
C PRO A 177 -6.63 25.74 -0.68
N LEU A 178 -5.52 25.04 -0.93
CA LEU A 178 -5.37 23.61 -0.61
C LEU A 178 -5.66 23.28 0.86
N ALA A 179 -5.39 24.22 1.76
CA ALA A 179 -5.69 24.08 3.19
C ALA A 179 -7.19 23.88 3.48
N ALA A 180 -8.06 24.22 2.53
CA ALA A 180 -9.49 23.98 2.65
C ALA A 180 -9.87 22.49 2.56
N VAL A 181 -8.95 21.61 2.14
CA VAL A 181 -9.16 20.15 2.15
C VAL A 181 -9.32 19.61 3.56
N TRP A 182 -8.49 20.09 4.50
CA TRP A 182 -8.57 19.67 5.90
C TRP A 182 -9.39 20.62 6.77
N ASN A 183 -9.44 21.92 6.42
CA ASN A 183 -10.22 22.92 7.12
C ASN A 183 -11.11 23.70 6.17
N GLU A 184 -12.34 23.25 6.00
CA GLU A 184 -13.34 23.79 5.07
C GLU A 184 -13.66 25.28 5.29
N LYS A 185 -13.34 25.84 6.47
CA LYS A 185 -13.54 27.26 6.78
C LYS A 185 -12.49 28.17 6.12
N LEU A 186 -11.28 27.66 5.82
CA LEU A 186 -10.18 28.44 5.21
C LEU A 186 -10.35 28.75 3.72
N GLY A 187 -11.38 28.19 3.07
CA GLY A 187 -11.53 28.32 1.63
C GLY A 187 -12.82 27.75 1.11
N HIS A 188 -12.87 27.49 -0.20
CA HIS A 188 -14.03 26.87 -0.82
C HIS A 188 -13.59 25.66 -1.65
N CYS A 189 -14.28 24.54 -1.46
CA CYS A 189 -14.12 23.36 -2.27
C CYS A 189 -15.19 23.36 -3.36
N ARG A 190 -14.75 23.35 -4.62
CA ARG A 190 -15.63 23.38 -5.79
C ARG A 190 -16.38 22.06 -5.99
N ILE A 191 -15.84 20.98 -5.42
CA ILE A 191 -16.28 19.60 -5.65
C ILE A 191 -16.46 18.93 -4.28
N GLN A 192 -17.58 19.22 -3.60
CA GLN A 192 -17.86 18.68 -2.26
C GLN A 192 -17.99 17.14 -2.28
N ASN A 193 -18.70 16.59 -3.27
CA ASN A 193 -18.98 15.14 -3.36
C ASN A 193 -18.17 14.38 -4.41
N GLY A 194 -17.51 15.08 -5.33
CA GLY A 194 -16.76 14.40 -6.40
C GLY A 194 -15.54 13.65 -5.90
N TRP A 195 -14.95 14.06 -4.78
CA TRP A 195 -13.90 13.30 -4.10
C TRP A 195 -14.31 11.87 -3.77
N ILE A 196 -15.51 11.69 -3.20
CA ILE A 196 -16.03 10.35 -2.86
C ILE A 196 -16.20 9.52 -4.12
N ILE A 197 -16.82 10.08 -5.16
CA ILE A 197 -17.05 9.40 -6.44
C ILE A 197 -15.73 8.97 -7.09
N ILE A 198 -14.72 9.83 -7.05
CA ILE A 198 -13.41 9.60 -7.64
C ILE A 198 -12.63 8.57 -6.82
N SER A 199 -12.69 8.62 -5.48
CA SER A 199 -12.09 7.59 -4.62
C SER A 199 -12.74 6.22 -4.82
N TYR A 200 -14.05 6.15 -5.05
CA TYR A 200 -14.74 4.92 -5.46
C TYR A 200 -14.21 4.41 -6.80
N ALA A 201 -14.24 5.24 -7.85
CA ALA A 201 -13.76 4.88 -9.18
C ALA A 201 -12.30 4.43 -9.16
N GLY A 202 -11.44 5.18 -8.46
CA GLY A 202 -10.02 4.88 -8.33
C GLY A 202 -9.75 3.58 -7.58
N SER A 203 -10.56 3.27 -6.56
CA SER A 203 -10.45 2.00 -5.85
C SER A 203 -10.88 0.81 -6.71
N VAL A 204 -11.88 0.99 -7.58
CA VAL A 204 -12.36 -0.07 -8.48
C VAL A 204 -11.27 -0.41 -9.47
N VAL A 205 -10.68 0.63 -10.07
CA VAL A 205 -9.54 0.47 -10.98
C VAL A 205 -8.38 -0.22 -10.27
N LEU A 206 -8.04 0.19 -9.04
CA LEU A 206 -6.95 -0.39 -8.28
C LEU A 206 -7.16 -1.88 -7.99
N ALA A 207 -8.37 -2.26 -7.55
CA ALA A 207 -8.74 -3.65 -7.31
C ALA A 207 -8.73 -4.49 -8.60
N MET A 208 -9.19 -3.93 -9.73
CA MET A 208 -9.12 -4.60 -11.03
C MET A 208 -7.69 -4.85 -11.48
N VAL A 209 -6.79 -3.88 -11.27
CA VAL A 209 -5.36 -4.01 -11.59
C VAL A 209 -4.73 -5.11 -10.74
N ASP A 210 -5.04 -5.18 -9.44
CA ASP A 210 -4.52 -6.22 -8.55
C ASP A 210 -5.01 -7.61 -8.94
N LEU A 211 -6.31 -7.76 -9.23
CA LEU A 211 -6.87 -9.02 -9.71
C LEU A 211 -6.20 -9.44 -11.03
N THR A 212 -5.98 -8.51 -11.96
CA THR A 212 -5.38 -8.85 -13.24
C THR A 212 -3.89 -9.21 -13.10
N CYS A 213 -3.16 -8.50 -12.24
CA CYS A 213 -1.77 -8.83 -11.90
C CYS A 213 -1.65 -10.16 -11.16
N ALA A 214 -2.66 -10.56 -10.37
CA ALA A 214 -2.72 -11.88 -9.77
C ALA A 214 -3.05 -12.96 -10.82
N ILE A 215 -4.09 -12.78 -11.62
CA ILE A 215 -4.57 -13.81 -12.55
C ILE A 215 -3.56 -14.11 -13.68
N THR A 216 -2.82 -13.10 -14.13
CA THR A 216 -1.88 -13.25 -15.26
C THR A 216 -0.80 -14.32 -15.04
N PRO A 217 0.00 -14.30 -13.95
CA PRO A 217 0.97 -15.34 -13.70
C PRO A 217 0.32 -16.71 -13.54
N PHE A 218 -0.88 -16.82 -12.95
CA PHE A 218 -1.56 -18.12 -12.82
C PHE A 218 -1.74 -18.82 -14.18
N PHE A 219 -2.25 -18.12 -15.19
CA PHE A 219 -2.44 -18.69 -16.53
C PHE A 219 -1.12 -19.00 -17.24
N VAL A 220 -0.11 -18.13 -17.11
CA VAL A 220 1.23 -18.38 -17.68
C VAL A 220 1.83 -19.66 -17.12
N LEU A 221 1.61 -19.91 -15.84
CA LEU A 221 2.24 -21.00 -15.10
C LEU A 221 1.54 -22.35 -15.27
N GLN A 222 0.22 -22.36 -15.52
CA GLN A 222 -0.50 -23.60 -15.81
C GLN A 222 -0.01 -24.29 -17.09
N ARG A 223 0.49 -23.53 -18.07
CA ARG A 223 1.01 -24.10 -19.32
C ARG A 223 2.44 -24.65 -19.21
N LEU A 224 3.12 -24.43 -18.07
CA LEU A 224 4.53 -24.79 -17.90
C LEU A 224 4.66 -25.90 -16.84
N GLN A 225 5.21 -27.06 -17.21
CA GLN A 225 5.45 -28.15 -16.27
C GLN A 225 6.56 -27.77 -15.28
N MET A 226 6.20 -27.51 -14.03
CA MET A 226 7.11 -26.93 -13.05
C MET A 226 7.19 -27.75 -11.76
N PRO A 227 8.37 -27.83 -11.12
CA PRO A 227 8.55 -28.60 -9.89
C PRO A 227 7.72 -28.02 -8.74
N LYS A 228 7.27 -28.88 -7.82
CA LYS A 228 6.33 -28.54 -6.73
C LYS A 228 6.72 -27.28 -5.94
N GLY A 229 8.00 -27.09 -5.64
CA GLY A 229 8.49 -25.88 -4.94
C GLY A 229 8.32 -24.57 -5.71
N ARG A 230 8.27 -24.59 -7.06
CA ARG A 230 7.93 -23.40 -7.87
C ARG A 230 6.44 -23.07 -7.79
N LYS A 231 5.61 -24.11 -7.77
CA LYS A 231 4.15 -23.99 -7.70
C LYS A 231 3.70 -23.31 -6.40
N ILE A 232 4.33 -23.64 -5.27
CA ILE A 232 4.01 -23.05 -3.96
C ILE A 232 4.33 -21.55 -3.91
N SER A 233 5.53 -21.12 -4.33
CA SER A 233 5.89 -19.68 -4.29
C SER A 233 4.94 -18.83 -5.14
N VAL A 234 4.52 -19.38 -6.28
CA VAL A 234 3.53 -18.75 -7.15
C VAL A 234 2.20 -18.60 -6.44
N GLN A 235 1.70 -19.66 -5.79
CA GLN A 235 0.45 -19.61 -5.05
C GLN A 235 0.47 -18.55 -3.94
N ILE A 236 1.62 -18.35 -3.29
CA ILE A 236 1.79 -17.28 -2.30
C ILE A 236 1.66 -15.89 -2.95
N ILE A 237 2.34 -15.65 -4.08
CA ILE A 237 2.26 -14.37 -4.79
C ILE A 237 0.83 -14.09 -5.29
N LEU A 238 0.15 -15.11 -5.81
CA LEU A 238 -1.24 -15.04 -6.22
C LEU A 238 -2.17 -14.68 -5.04
N GLY A 239 -1.97 -15.33 -3.89
CA GLY A 239 -2.73 -15.07 -2.69
C GLY A 239 -2.58 -13.63 -2.20
N LEU A 240 -1.36 -13.07 -2.28
CA LEU A 240 -1.11 -11.68 -1.91
C LEU A 240 -1.82 -10.68 -2.84
N GLY A 241 -1.92 -10.97 -4.15
CA GLY A 241 -2.67 -10.13 -5.08
C GLY A 241 -4.19 -10.18 -4.87
N ILE A 242 -4.74 -11.36 -4.57
CA ILE A 242 -6.16 -11.49 -4.19
C ILE A 242 -6.44 -10.75 -2.89
N PHE A 243 -5.54 -10.85 -1.91
CA PHE A 243 -5.65 -10.12 -0.66
C PHE A 243 -5.63 -8.60 -0.89
N GLY A 244 -4.74 -8.08 -1.73
CA GLY A 244 -4.72 -6.66 -2.10
C GLY A 244 -6.04 -6.20 -2.75
N SER A 245 -6.62 -7.05 -3.59
CA SER A 245 -7.92 -6.78 -4.21
C SER A 245 -9.06 -6.73 -3.18
N ALA A 246 -9.07 -7.69 -2.24
CA ALA A 246 -10.02 -7.73 -1.15
C ALA A 246 -9.89 -6.51 -0.23
N ALA A 247 -8.66 -6.11 0.08
CA ALA A 247 -8.37 -4.87 0.82
C ALA A 247 -8.99 -3.65 0.12
N GLY A 248 -8.91 -3.59 -1.21
CA GLY A 248 -9.56 -2.55 -2.00
C GLY A 248 -11.07 -2.52 -1.91
N LEU A 249 -11.73 -3.69 -1.93
CA LEU A 249 -13.18 -3.79 -1.78
C LEU A 249 -13.64 -3.41 -0.38
N VAL A 250 -12.93 -3.84 0.66
CA VAL A 250 -13.28 -3.47 2.03
C VAL A 250 -13.14 -1.96 2.22
N ARG A 251 -12.06 -1.35 1.71
CA ARG A 251 -11.84 0.10 1.74
C ARG A 251 -13.02 0.88 1.14
N MET A 252 -13.59 0.41 0.02
CA MET A 252 -14.78 1.04 -0.58
C MET A 252 -16.00 1.07 0.34
N GLY A 253 -16.13 0.06 1.21
CA GLY A 253 -17.20 0.00 2.19
C GLY A 253 -17.14 1.18 3.17
N TYR A 254 -15.97 1.75 3.43
CA TYR A 254 -15.79 2.84 4.39
C TYR A 254 -15.85 4.24 3.77
N TYR A 255 -15.97 4.37 2.45
CA TYR A 255 -16.04 5.69 1.82
C TYR A 255 -17.29 6.49 2.17
N HIS A 256 -18.40 5.81 2.53
CA HIS A 256 -19.58 6.51 3.03
C HIS A 256 -19.29 7.29 4.33
N ALA A 257 -18.26 6.90 5.10
CA ALA A 257 -17.90 7.54 6.37
C ALA A 257 -17.00 8.77 6.19
N TYR A 258 -16.60 9.10 4.96
CA TYR A 258 -15.96 10.39 4.65
C TYR A 258 -16.97 11.53 4.51
N ASP A 259 -18.25 11.21 4.27
CA ASP A 259 -19.34 12.18 4.32
C ASP A 259 -19.76 12.40 5.78
N THR A 260 -18.99 13.24 6.47
CA THR A 260 -19.24 13.60 7.89
C THR A 260 -20.52 14.40 8.08
N GLU A 261 -21.08 14.97 7.02
CA GLU A 261 -22.35 15.70 7.05
C GLU A 261 -23.54 14.72 7.09
N LYS A 262 -23.44 13.62 6.32
CA LYS A 262 -24.48 12.58 6.26
C LYS A 262 -24.32 11.47 7.32
N TYR A 263 -23.09 11.19 7.74
CA TYR A 263 -22.77 10.17 8.74
C TYR A 263 -21.78 10.73 9.78
N PRO A 264 -22.26 11.53 10.75
CA PRO A 264 -21.42 12.19 11.74
C PRO A 264 -20.85 11.25 12.81
N SER A 265 -21.29 9.99 12.87
CA SER A 265 -20.86 9.02 13.88
C SER A 265 -19.61 8.26 13.45
N GLU A 266 -18.60 8.23 14.32
CA GLU A 266 -17.41 7.37 14.24
C GLU A 266 -16.51 7.68 13.03
N SER A 267 -16.37 8.96 12.67
CA SER A 267 -15.60 9.36 11.48
C SER A 267 -14.11 9.01 11.63
N LEU A 268 -13.51 9.29 12.80
CA LEU A 268 -12.09 9.01 13.06
C LEU A 268 -11.79 7.50 13.03
N TYR A 269 -12.72 6.70 13.54
CA TYR A 269 -12.63 5.23 13.53
C TYR A 269 -12.68 4.67 12.11
N ASN A 270 -13.64 5.13 11.31
CA ASN A 270 -13.80 4.67 9.92
C ASN A 270 -12.64 5.10 9.00
N TRP A 271 -12.10 6.30 9.20
CA TRP A 271 -10.89 6.74 8.50
C TRP A 271 -9.67 5.89 8.87
N GLY A 272 -9.55 5.51 10.15
CA GLY A 272 -8.52 4.57 10.61
C GLY A 272 -8.61 3.22 9.89
N HIS A 273 -9.82 2.71 9.68
CA HIS A 273 -10.03 1.46 8.93
C HIS A 273 -9.62 1.59 7.47
N THR A 274 -9.94 2.73 6.85
CA THR A 274 -9.57 3.02 5.46
C THR A 274 -8.06 3.02 5.27
N ILE A 275 -7.32 3.70 6.16
CA ILE A 275 -5.85 3.72 6.08
C ILE A 275 -5.23 2.37 6.41
N LEU A 276 -5.77 1.63 7.38
CA LEU A 276 -5.24 0.31 7.73
C LEU A 276 -5.19 -0.60 6.49
N TRP A 277 -6.26 -0.61 5.68
CA TRP A 277 -6.28 -1.37 4.43
C TRP A 277 -5.28 -0.87 3.39
N SER A 278 -5.07 0.44 3.28
CA SER A 278 -4.04 1.02 2.40
C SER A 278 -2.63 0.61 2.82
N VAL A 279 -2.32 0.60 4.12
CA VAL A 279 -1.00 0.15 4.63
C VAL A 279 -0.79 -1.34 4.36
N LEU A 280 -1.83 -2.15 4.59
CA LEU A 280 -1.80 -3.58 4.28
C LEU A 280 -1.54 -3.80 2.78
N GLU A 281 -2.23 -3.06 1.91
CA GLU A 281 -2.04 -3.14 0.46
C GLU A 281 -0.60 -2.80 0.05
N ALA A 282 -0.05 -1.65 0.48
CA ALA A 282 1.32 -1.26 0.15
C ALA A 282 2.36 -2.23 0.71
N GLY A 283 2.23 -2.60 1.99
CA GLY A 283 3.18 -3.50 2.66
C GLY A 283 3.21 -4.87 2.00
N LEU A 284 2.05 -5.47 1.77
CA LEU A 284 1.95 -6.77 1.10
C LEU A 284 2.35 -6.68 -0.37
N GLY A 285 2.08 -5.56 -1.04
CA GLY A 285 2.56 -5.28 -2.38
C GLY A 285 4.09 -5.34 -2.47
N ILE A 286 4.80 -4.62 -1.60
CA ILE A 286 6.27 -4.61 -1.59
C ILE A 286 6.83 -6.00 -1.27
N ILE A 287 6.19 -6.72 -0.35
CA ILE A 287 6.58 -8.11 -0.04
C ILE A 287 6.38 -9.00 -1.27
N ALA A 288 5.19 -8.98 -1.87
CA ALA A 288 4.83 -9.80 -3.02
C ALA A 288 5.77 -9.56 -4.22
N CYS A 289 6.12 -8.30 -4.51
CA CYS A 289 7.01 -7.95 -5.61
C CYS A 289 8.44 -8.45 -5.38
N SER A 290 8.83 -8.65 -4.12
CA SER A 290 10.17 -9.03 -3.69
C SER A 290 10.32 -10.52 -3.40
N LEU A 291 9.24 -11.31 -3.41
CA LEU A 291 9.28 -12.76 -3.20
C LEU A 291 10.00 -13.54 -4.31
N PRO A 292 9.84 -13.26 -5.62
CA PRO A 292 10.36 -14.21 -6.60
C PRO A 292 11.90 -14.20 -6.79
N PRO A 293 12.67 -13.12 -6.51
CA PRO A 293 14.13 -13.22 -6.39
C PRO A 293 14.56 -14.07 -5.19
N LEU A 294 13.87 -13.92 -4.04
CA LEU A 294 14.18 -14.65 -2.78
C LEU A 294 14.10 -16.16 -2.93
N ARG A 295 13.32 -16.65 -3.89
CA ARG A 295 13.24 -18.07 -4.20
C ARG A 295 14.59 -18.72 -4.49
N LYS A 296 15.55 -18.02 -5.10
CA LYS A 296 16.90 -18.56 -5.31
C LYS A 296 17.62 -18.87 -4.00
N LEU A 297 17.41 -18.04 -2.97
CA LEU A 297 17.97 -18.23 -1.64
C LEU A 297 17.40 -19.47 -0.98
N PHE A 298 16.07 -19.64 -1.01
CA PHE A 298 15.41 -20.82 -0.45
C PHE A 298 15.89 -22.11 -1.09
N ASN A 299 16.00 -22.15 -2.42
CA ASN A 299 16.53 -23.31 -3.12
C ASN A 299 18.00 -23.58 -2.77
N SER A 300 18.84 -22.54 -2.71
CA SER A 300 20.26 -22.70 -2.37
C SER A 300 20.47 -23.19 -0.93
N TYR A 301 19.60 -22.78 0.01
CA TYR A 301 19.68 -23.17 1.41
C TYR A 301 19.13 -24.58 1.64
N PHE A 302 17.99 -24.93 1.02
CA PHE A 302 17.39 -26.26 1.14
C PHE A 302 18.15 -27.34 0.36
N SER A 303 18.73 -27.05 -0.81
CA SER A 303 19.62 -28.01 -1.51
C SER A 303 20.96 -28.22 -0.80
N ARG A 304 21.35 -27.34 0.14
CA ARG A 304 22.57 -27.49 0.93
C ARG A 304 22.41 -28.34 2.19
N ARG A 305 21.21 -28.85 2.51
CA ARG A 305 21.09 -29.94 3.48
C ARG A 305 21.53 -31.24 2.78
N PRO A 306 22.69 -31.83 3.13
CA PRO A 306 23.00 -33.16 2.63
C PRO A 306 21.91 -34.09 3.10
N SER A 307 21.29 -34.80 2.15
CA SER A 307 20.62 -36.06 2.43
C SER A 307 21.62 -36.91 3.20
N LYS A 308 21.34 -37.18 4.48
CA LYS A 308 21.93 -38.34 5.14
C LYS A 308 21.35 -39.55 4.42
N ASP A 309 22.05 -40.04 3.41
CA ASP A 309 21.86 -41.41 2.96
C ASP A 309 22.39 -42.33 4.07
N PRO A 310 21.58 -43.28 4.58
CA PRO A 310 22.08 -44.39 5.34
C PRO A 310 22.55 -45.45 4.34
N ASP A 311 23.74 -45.27 3.77
CA ASP A 311 24.39 -46.36 3.05
C ASP A 311 25.81 -46.56 3.60
N GLY A 312 25.89 -47.51 4.51
CA GLY A 312 27.12 -47.95 5.16
C GLY A 312 26.95 -49.38 5.63
N GLY A 313 27.37 -50.34 4.81
CA GLY A 313 27.44 -51.74 5.21
C GLY A 313 27.75 -52.72 4.08
N SER A 314 29.05 -52.83 3.75
CA SER A 314 29.80 -54.05 3.31
C SER A 314 29.21 -54.89 2.16
N GLY A 315 29.89 -55.13 1.03
CA GLY A 315 31.29 -55.54 0.89
C GLY A 315 31.30 -56.83 0.05
N LEU A 316 31.64 -56.71 -1.24
CA LEU A 316 31.95 -57.82 -2.15
C LEU A 316 33.33 -58.40 -1.79
N MET A 317 33.47 -59.73 -1.76
CA MET A 317 34.52 -60.45 -2.49
C MET A 317 34.32 -61.97 -2.40
N ASP A 318 33.97 -62.57 -3.53
CA ASP A 318 34.36 -63.92 -3.93
C ASP A 318 35.89 -63.96 -4.14
N GLY A 319 36.54 -65.07 -3.76
CA GLY A 319 37.95 -65.36 -4.06
C GLY A 319 38.68 -66.07 -2.93
#